data_AF-G2YH09-F1
#
_entry.id   AF-G2YH09-F1
#
_cell.length_a   1.000
_cell.length_b   1.000
_cell.length_c   1.000
_cell.angle_alpha   90.00
_cell.angle_beta   90.00
_cell.angle_gamma   90.00
#
_symmetry.space_group_name_H-M   'P 1'
#
loop_
_entity.id
_entity.type
_entity.pdbx_description
1 polymer ?
#
loop_
_entity_poly.entity_id
_entity_poly.type
_entity_poly.pdbx_seq_one_letter_code
_entity_poly.pdbx_strand_id
1 'polypeptide(L)'
;MNPLFQEARNKHSAPKPQPKKEGRTAFQEQLAKNPYALALATPVRQCTATQLSLPSFFLQDFTIMAHPTTSAPWHVPRSLSPHSPNVKSSEQNTLHTPSLGSTSYVALRQSLLQSFFKTKSGYTGIYKKFGLMQAKSTARKHAVLQATWRSDMDTFLLELMRRRTAELLEYLCKKKSYIHKCANWEEVEFSEQTGCVLWMGQKLASRGEGEQGWEQEQEQEVPPGEFEIKRIGPGGRKAVPVFNLRTMMGKQWIEKIREGNRIFGNQILVVKHKNATKEIQMRLWKLQGYVATYGGMPDEGVKMPTKATQSKATQSKKISTRSINIARLQT
;
A
#
# COMPACT_ATOMS: atom_id res chain seq x y z
N MET A 1 -43.86 -3.96 25.85
CA MET A 1 -42.55 -4.61 25.63
C MET A 1 -41.57 -4.05 26.66
N ASN A 2 -40.78 -4.89 27.34
CA ASN A 2 -39.84 -4.45 28.38
C ASN A 2 -38.58 -3.80 27.74
N PRO A 3 -38.25 -2.54 28.05
CA PRO A 3 -37.11 -1.83 27.44
C PRO A 3 -35.76 -2.48 27.76
N LEU A 4 -35.61 -3.08 28.95
CA LEU A 4 -34.36 -3.77 29.35
C LEU A 4 -34.10 -5.02 28.50
N PHE A 5 -35.16 -5.70 28.06
CA PHE A 5 -35.05 -6.87 27.18
C PHE A 5 -34.57 -6.48 25.77
N GLN A 6 -35.07 -5.35 25.24
CA GLN A 6 -34.60 -4.83 23.95
C GLN A 6 -33.15 -4.35 24.03
N GLU A 7 -32.77 -3.68 25.12
CA GLU A 7 -31.39 -3.23 25.33
C GLU A 7 -30.41 -4.41 25.46
N ALA A 8 -30.76 -5.44 26.23
CA ALA A 8 -29.96 -6.66 26.34
C ALA A 8 -29.79 -7.37 24.98
N ARG A 9 -30.86 -7.45 24.18
CA ARG A 9 -30.83 -8.05 22.84
C ARG A 9 -30.00 -7.23 21.86
N ASN A 10 -30.06 -5.90 21.96
CA ASN A 10 -29.35 -4.99 21.05
C ASN A 10 -27.88 -4.77 21.46
N LYS A 11 -27.52 -5.00 22.73
CA LYS A 11 -26.16 -4.81 23.26
C LYS A 11 -25.08 -5.60 22.51
N HIS A 12 -25.41 -6.81 22.02
CA HIS A 12 -24.48 -7.64 21.25
C HIS A 12 -24.39 -7.26 19.76
N SER A 13 -25.41 -6.55 19.25
CA SER A 13 -25.44 -6.05 17.87
C SER A 13 -24.88 -4.63 17.73
N ALA A 14 -24.84 -3.89 18.84
CA ALA A 14 -24.28 -2.55 18.88
C ALA A 14 -22.75 -2.60 18.59
N PRO A 15 -22.23 -1.68 17.75
CA PRO A 15 -20.80 -1.52 17.57
C PRO A 15 -20.11 -1.27 18.92
N LYS A 16 -18.95 -1.89 19.13
CA LYS A 16 -18.14 -1.60 20.32
C LYS A 16 -17.87 -0.08 20.40
N PRO A 17 -18.00 0.54 21.59
CA PRO A 17 -17.72 1.96 21.73
C PRO A 17 -16.29 2.25 21.31
N GLN A 18 -16.08 3.36 20.61
CA GLN A 18 -14.73 3.73 20.23
C GLN A 18 -13.90 4.07 21.48
N PRO A 19 -12.63 3.62 21.54
CA PRO A 19 -11.76 3.94 22.66
C PRO A 19 -11.58 5.46 22.75
N LYS A 20 -11.79 6.01 23.95
CA LYS A 20 -11.60 7.44 24.23
C LYS A 20 -10.17 7.87 23.89
N LYS A 21 -10.02 9.13 23.49
CA LYS A 21 -8.69 9.72 23.25
C LYS A 21 -8.01 10.09 24.56
N GLU A 22 -8.81 10.46 25.56
CA GLU A 22 -8.39 10.75 26.94
C GLU A 22 -7.87 9.46 27.60
N GLY A 23 -6.74 9.57 28.32
CA GLY A 23 -6.15 8.44 29.06
C GLY A 23 -5.32 7.46 28.24
N ARG A 24 -4.94 7.82 27.00
CA ARG A 24 -4.02 6.98 26.21
C ARG A 24 -2.63 6.96 26.81
N THR A 25 -2.01 5.79 26.86
CA THR A 25 -0.60 5.67 27.24
C THR A 25 0.31 6.27 26.15
N ALA A 26 1.53 6.67 26.50
CA ALA A 26 2.50 7.18 25.54
C ALA A 26 2.72 6.22 24.34
N PHE A 27 2.74 4.91 24.62
CA PHE A 27 2.82 3.88 23.59
C PHE A 27 1.60 3.88 22.66
N GLN A 28 0.38 3.97 23.20
CA GLN A 28 -0.85 4.03 22.39
C GLN A 28 -0.89 5.28 21.51
N GLU A 29 -0.38 6.41 22.00
CA GLU A 29 -0.23 7.60 21.17
C GLU A 29 0.77 7.40 20.03
N GLN A 30 1.92 6.79 20.32
CA GLN A 30 2.94 6.49 19.31
C GLN A 30 2.39 5.52 18.26
N LEU A 31 1.66 4.50 18.68
CA LEU A 31 1.03 3.53 17.79
C LEU A 31 -0.05 4.20 16.92
N ALA A 32 -0.89 5.08 17.49
CA ALA A 32 -1.87 5.86 16.75
C ALA A 32 -1.24 6.87 15.77
N LYS A 33 0.04 7.20 15.96
CA LYS A 33 0.82 8.07 15.06
C LYS A 33 1.56 7.30 13.97
N ASN A 34 1.76 6.00 14.14
CA ASN A 34 2.52 5.16 13.23
C ASN A 34 1.72 4.79 11.95
N PRO A 35 2.14 5.23 10.74
CA PRO A 35 1.44 4.91 9.49
C PRO A 35 1.40 3.41 9.19
N TYR A 36 2.43 2.65 9.60
CA TYR A 36 2.49 1.21 9.41
C TYR A 36 1.48 0.47 10.26
N ALA A 37 1.34 0.88 11.52
CA ALA A 37 0.33 0.33 12.42
C ALA A 37 -1.09 0.62 11.90
N LEU A 38 -1.33 1.83 11.38
CA LEU A 38 -2.62 2.21 10.81
C LEU A 38 -2.98 1.36 9.58
N ALA A 39 -2.02 1.11 8.69
CA ALA A 39 -2.19 0.25 7.54
C ALA A 39 -2.49 -1.21 7.95
N LEU A 40 -1.74 -1.76 8.92
CA LEU A 40 -1.97 -3.12 9.42
C LEU A 40 -3.29 -3.27 10.19
N ALA A 41 -3.75 -2.20 10.84
CA ALA A 41 -5.03 -2.17 11.54
C ALA A 41 -6.24 -2.07 10.60
N THR A 42 -6.04 -1.92 9.29
CA THR A 42 -7.15 -1.94 8.33
C THR A 42 -7.84 -3.31 8.32
N PRO A 43 -9.16 -3.37 8.04
CA PRO A 43 -9.88 -4.63 8.06
C PRO A 43 -9.27 -5.67 7.12
N VAL A 44 -9.09 -6.89 7.61
CA VAL A 44 -8.63 -8.01 6.78
C VAL A 44 -9.70 -8.35 5.74
N ARG A 45 -9.28 -8.53 4.49
CA ARG A 45 -10.10 -8.85 3.33
C ARG A 45 -9.39 -9.91 2.50
N GLN A 46 -10.16 -10.71 1.77
CA GLN A 46 -9.63 -11.73 0.90
C GLN A 46 -9.47 -11.19 -0.52
N CYS A 47 -8.30 -11.39 -1.12
CA CYS A 47 -8.04 -11.11 -2.52
C CYS A 47 -8.86 -12.08 -3.39
N THR A 48 -9.74 -11.56 -4.24
CA THR A 48 -10.58 -12.37 -5.12
C THR A 48 -9.76 -13.10 -6.19
N ALA A 49 -8.58 -12.60 -6.55
CA ALA A 49 -7.71 -13.23 -7.54
C ALA A 49 -6.83 -14.34 -6.94
N THR A 50 -6.16 -14.08 -5.82
CA THR A 50 -5.15 -14.99 -5.23
C THR A 50 -5.63 -15.72 -3.98
N GLN A 51 -6.83 -15.42 -3.48
CA GLN A 51 -7.42 -15.95 -2.24
C GLN A 51 -6.63 -15.62 -0.96
N LEU A 52 -5.60 -14.78 -1.03
CA LEU A 52 -4.82 -14.31 0.12
C LEU A 52 -5.65 -13.36 0.99
N SER A 53 -5.64 -13.58 2.29
CA SER A 53 -6.25 -12.69 3.28
C SER A 53 -5.24 -11.67 3.78
N LEU A 54 -5.46 -10.40 3.47
CA LEU A 54 -4.55 -9.29 3.82
C LEU A 54 -5.37 -8.12 4.37
N PRO A 55 -4.77 -7.25 5.21
CA PRO A 55 -5.36 -5.95 5.52
C PRO A 55 -5.71 -5.20 4.24
N SER A 56 -6.88 -4.54 4.21
CA SER A 56 -7.40 -3.89 3.00
C SER A 56 -6.48 -2.79 2.45
N PHE A 57 -5.56 -2.28 3.26
CA PHE A 57 -4.48 -1.40 2.80
C PHE A 57 -3.64 -2.00 1.66
N PHE A 58 -3.38 -3.30 1.69
CA PHE A 58 -2.58 -4.01 0.68
C PHE A 58 -3.41 -4.51 -0.51
N LEU A 59 -4.70 -4.16 -0.55
CA LEU A 59 -5.61 -4.54 -1.61
C LEU A 59 -6.14 -3.28 -2.33
N GLN A 60 -6.35 -3.39 -3.63
CA GLN A 60 -7.16 -2.45 -4.39
C GLN A 60 -8.60 -2.94 -4.41
N ASP A 61 -9.53 -2.05 -4.05
CA ASP A 61 -10.95 -2.28 -4.16
C ASP A 61 -11.46 -1.91 -5.55
N PHE A 62 -12.30 -2.77 -6.12
CA PHE A 62 -13.01 -2.54 -7.37
C PHE A 62 -14.51 -2.71 -7.11
N THR A 63 -15.28 -1.67 -7.43
CA THR A 63 -16.74 -1.69 -7.34
C THR A 63 -17.31 -1.58 -8.75
N ILE A 64 -18.40 -2.29 -9.02
CA ILE A 64 -19.11 -2.16 -10.29
C ILE A 64 -20.00 -0.92 -10.22
N MET A 65 -19.78 0.00 -11.16
CA MET A 65 -20.53 1.26 -11.27
C MET A 65 -21.02 1.43 -12.70
N ALA A 66 -22.13 2.14 -12.88
CA ALA A 66 -22.58 2.54 -14.21
C ALA A 66 -21.60 3.57 -14.79
N HIS A 67 -21.18 3.38 -16.05
CA HIS A 67 -20.44 4.38 -16.79
C HIS A 67 -21.34 5.62 -17.02
N PRO A 68 -20.85 6.85 -16.77
CA PRO A 68 -21.70 8.04 -16.72
C PRO A 68 -22.43 8.35 -18.03
N THR A 69 -21.83 8.01 -19.18
CA THR A 69 -22.40 8.32 -20.49
C THR A 69 -23.18 7.15 -21.10
N THR A 70 -22.75 5.92 -20.85
CA THR A 70 -23.26 4.73 -21.54
C THR A 70 -24.11 3.85 -20.65
N SER A 71 -24.17 4.14 -19.34
CA SER A 71 -24.81 3.32 -18.30
C SER A 71 -24.29 1.88 -18.20
N ALA A 72 -23.29 1.50 -19.00
CA ALA A 72 -22.71 0.18 -19.00
C ALA A 72 -21.99 -0.10 -17.67
N PRO A 73 -22.05 -1.33 -17.13
CA PRO A 73 -21.37 -1.66 -15.87
C PRO A 73 -19.85 -1.71 -16.07
N TRP A 74 -19.09 -1.04 -15.21
CA TRP A 74 -17.64 -0.94 -15.26
C TRP A 74 -17.03 -1.27 -13.90
N HIS A 75 -15.90 -1.98 -13.90
CA HIS A 75 -15.08 -2.12 -12.69
C HIS A 75 -14.31 -0.83 -12.43
N VAL A 76 -14.61 -0.16 -11.33
CA VAL A 76 -14.04 1.13 -10.96
C VAL A 76 -13.23 1.01 -9.66
N PRO A 77 -11.98 1.52 -9.61
CA PRO A 77 -11.18 1.52 -8.39
C PRO A 77 -11.69 2.60 -7.42
N ARG A 78 -12.60 2.22 -6.53
CA ARG A 78 -13.41 3.18 -5.76
C ARG A 78 -12.57 4.01 -4.78
N SER A 79 -11.62 3.42 -4.06
CA SER A 79 -10.71 4.21 -3.19
C SER A 79 -9.84 5.21 -3.97
N LEU A 80 -9.63 4.97 -5.27
CA LEU A 80 -8.88 5.86 -6.15
C LEU A 80 -9.76 6.77 -6.99
N SER A 81 -11.07 6.68 -6.87
CA SER A 81 -12.00 7.62 -7.51
C SER A 81 -12.04 8.94 -6.72
N PRO A 82 -12.30 10.09 -7.36
CA PRO A 82 -12.50 11.34 -6.65
C PRO A 82 -13.60 11.15 -5.60
N HIS A 83 -13.31 11.39 -4.34
CA HIS A 83 -14.34 11.46 -3.32
C HIS A 83 -15.02 12.82 -3.53
N SER A 84 -16.29 12.86 -3.93
CA SER A 84 -17.05 14.07 -3.64
C SER A 84 -17.04 14.21 -2.12
N PRO A 85 -16.62 15.35 -1.56
CA PRO A 85 -16.74 15.55 -0.13
C PRO A 85 -18.20 15.31 0.21
N ASN A 86 -18.43 14.49 1.24
CA ASN A 86 -19.75 14.20 1.78
C ASN A 86 -20.35 15.52 2.28
N VAL A 87 -21.03 16.25 1.39
CA VAL A 87 -21.82 17.41 1.74
C VAL A 87 -22.93 16.86 2.62
N LYS A 88 -22.91 17.25 3.90
CA LYS A 88 -24.02 17.02 4.80
C LYS A 88 -25.26 17.62 4.14
N SER A 89 -26.15 16.76 3.66
CA SER A 89 -27.57 17.01 3.40
C SER A 89 -27.95 18.48 3.14
N SER A 90 -27.86 18.90 1.89
CA SER A 90 -28.74 19.93 1.33
C SER A 90 -28.85 19.68 -0.17
N GLU A 91 -30.07 19.80 -0.66
CA GLU A 91 -30.53 19.39 -1.99
C GLU A 91 -29.70 20.04 -3.12
N GLN A 92 -28.78 19.28 -3.72
CA GLN A 92 -28.25 19.60 -5.05
C GLN A 92 -28.00 18.32 -5.85
N ASN A 93 -28.64 18.25 -7.03
CA ASN A 93 -28.49 17.25 -8.09
C ASN A 93 -27.02 17.07 -8.51
N THR A 94 -26.25 16.28 -7.76
CA THR A 94 -25.01 15.70 -8.27
C THR A 94 -25.34 14.34 -8.86
N LEU A 95 -24.91 14.10 -10.10
CA LEU A 95 -25.08 12.84 -10.84
C LEU A 95 -24.35 11.71 -10.09
N HIS A 96 -24.96 11.19 -9.02
CA HIS A 96 -24.44 10.06 -8.28
C HIS A 96 -24.64 8.80 -9.13
N THR A 97 -23.60 8.34 -9.82
CA THR A 97 -23.59 7.02 -10.45
C THR A 97 -23.75 5.95 -9.36
N PRO A 98 -24.87 5.19 -9.34
CA PRO A 98 -25.14 4.25 -8.27
C PRO A 98 -24.15 3.08 -8.33
N SER A 99 -23.73 2.61 -7.16
CA SER A 99 -22.98 1.35 -7.02
C SER A 99 -23.88 0.19 -7.40
N LEU A 100 -23.60 -0.47 -8.52
CA LEU A 100 -24.44 -1.55 -9.07
C LEU A 100 -24.15 -2.93 -8.43
N GLY A 101 -23.04 -3.06 -7.70
CA GLY A 101 -22.61 -4.35 -7.19
C GLY A 101 -21.70 -4.28 -5.97
N SER A 102 -21.22 -5.46 -5.57
CA SER A 102 -20.33 -5.64 -4.43
C SER A 102 -18.89 -5.26 -4.77
N THR A 103 -18.16 -4.81 -3.76
CA THR A 103 -16.74 -4.53 -3.85
C THR A 103 -15.93 -5.82 -3.86
N SER A 104 -15.09 -5.99 -4.88
CA SER A 104 -14.07 -7.03 -4.94
C SER A 104 -12.72 -6.43 -4.55
N TYR A 105 -11.89 -7.23 -3.89
CA TYR A 105 -10.55 -6.80 -3.48
C TYR A 105 -9.51 -7.60 -4.24
N VAL A 106 -8.47 -6.94 -4.74
CA VAL A 106 -7.37 -7.57 -5.47
C VAL A 106 -6.07 -7.13 -4.83
N ALA A 107 -5.09 -8.03 -4.70
CA ALA A 107 -3.79 -7.66 -4.17
C ALA A 107 -3.18 -6.51 -4.99
N LEU A 108 -2.70 -5.49 -4.28
CA LEU A 108 -2.22 -4.26 -4.90
C LEU A 108 -0.81 -4.47 -5.48
N ARG A 109 -0.74 -5.11 -6.64
CA ARG A 109 0.50 -5.38 -7.39
C ARG A 109 0.26 -5.16 -8.88
N GLN A 110 1.14 -4.42 -9.53
CA GLN A 110 1.03 -4.16 -10.97
C GLN A 110 1.12 -5.46 -11.78
N SER A 111 2.10 -6.31 -11.47
CA SER A 111 2.32 -7.59 -12.15
C SER A 111 1.11 -8.53 -12.08
N LEU A 112 0.39 -8.55 -10.95
CA LEU A 112 -0.84 -9.33 -10.83
C LEU A 112 -1.93 -8.81 -11.76
N LEU A 113 -2.11 -7.50 -11.87
CA LEU A 113 -3.13 -6.93 -12.76
C LEU A 113 -2.78 -7.16 -14.24
N GLN A 114 -1.50 -7.05 -14.62
CA GLN A 114 -1.02 -7.40 -15.96
C GLN A 114 -1.29 -8.87 -16.29
N SER A 115 -1.16 -9.76 -15.30
CA SER A 115 -1.42 -11.18 -15.48
C SER A 115 -2.87 -11.51 -15.89
N PHE A 116 -3.83 -10.59 -15.70
CA PHE A 116 -5.22 -10.80 -16.11
C PHE A 116 -5.41 -10.89 -17.63
N PHE A 117 -4.45 -10.36 -18.39
CA PHE A 117 -4.46 -10.38 -19.86
C PHE A 117 -3.37 -11.28 -20.46
N LYS A 118 -2.35 -11.64 -19.67
CA LYS A 118 -1.30 -12.57 -20.09
C LYS A 118 -1.87 -13.98 -20.22
N THR A 119 -1.66 -14.62 -21.37
CA THR A 119 -2.02 -16.03 -21.59
C THR A 119 -1.22 -16.95 -20.67
N LYS A 120 -1.83 -18.05 -20.21
CA LYS A 120 -1.22 -19.07 -19.33
C LYS A 120 -0.73 -18.55 -17.97
N SER A 121 -1.13 -17.35 -17.55
CA SER A 121 -0.76 -16.79 -16.24
C SER A 121 -1.47 -17.44 -15.04
N GLY A 122 -2.55 -18.20 -15.29
CA GLY A 122 -3.47 -18.71 -14.27
C GLY A 122 -4.52 -17.68 -13.80
N TYR A 123 -4.35 -16.40 -14.14
CA TYR A 123 -5.25 -15.31 -13.76
C TYR A 123 -5.97 -14.67 -14.97
N THR A 124 -5.73 -15.19 -16.18
CA THR A 124 -6.34 -14.68 -17.41
C THR A 124 -7.86 -14.59 -17.27
N GLY A 125 -8.42 -13.40 -17.46
CA GLY A 125 -9.87 -13.18 -17.41
C GLY A 125 -10.51 -13.32 -16.02
N ILE A 126 -9.74 -13.40 -14.93
CA ILE A 126 -10.29 -13.63 -13.57
C ILE A 126 -11.24 -12.51 -13.11
N TYR A 127 -11.04 -11.29 -13.62
CA TYR A 127 -11.89 -10.13 -13.34
C TYR A 127 -13.36 -10.35 -13.70
N LYS A 128 -13.68 -11.23 -14.67
CA LYS A 128 -15.06 -11.57 -15.06
C LYS A 128 -15.86 -12.22 -13.93
N LYS A 129 -15.18 -12.74 -12.90
CA LYS A 129 -15.78 -13.38 -11.72
C LYS A 129 -15.88 -12.43 -10.52
N PHE A 130 -15.37 -11.20 -10.62
CA PHE A 130 -15.34 -10.26 -9.50
C PHE A 130 -16.75 -9.84 -9.08
N GLY A 131 -17.12 -10.14 -7.84
CA GLY A 131 -18.44 -9.83 -7.29
C GLY A 131 -19.51 -10.88 -7.57
N LEU A 132 -19.22 -11.92 -8.37
CA LEU A 132 -20.20 -12.95 -8.75
C LEU A 132 -20.74 -13.72 -7.53
N MET A 133 -19.85 -14.09 -6.59
CA MET A 133 -20.24 -14.78 -5.36
C MET A 133 -21.14 -13.95 -4.45
N GLN A 134 -21.04 -12.62 -4.52
CA GLN A 134 -21.81 -11.70 -3.69
C GLN A 134 -23.12 -11.24 -4.37
N ALA A 135 -23.28 -11.52 -5.67
CA ALA A 135 -24.45 -11.18 -6.46
C ALA A 135 -25.60 -12.17 -6.19
N LYS A 136 -26.44 -11.84 -5.22
CA LYS A 136 -27.59 -12.69 -4.81
C LYS A 136 -28.75 -12.70 -5.82
N SER A 137 -28.94 -11.64 -6.60
CA SER A 137 -30.03 -11.55 -7.59
C SER A 137 -29.56 -11.76 -9.03
N THR A 138 -30.46 -12.25 -9.89
CA THR A 138 -30.20 -12.44 -11.33
C THR A 138 -29.76 -11.15 -12.01
N ALA A 139 -30.44 -10.03 -11.72
CA ALA A 139 -30.07 -8.72 -12.25
C ALA A 139 -28.63 -8.32 -11.88
N ARG A 140 -28.20 -8.55 -10.63
CA ARG A 140 -26.82 -8.25 -10.21
C ARG A 140 -25.81 -9.19 -10.87
N LYS A 141 -26.15 -10.46 -11.06
CA LYS A 141 -25.29 -11.41 -11.79
C LYS A 141 -25.10 -10.96 -13.24
N HIS A 142 -26.16 -10.52 -13.92
CA HIS A 142 -26.05 -9.95 -15.27
C HIS A 142 -25.16 -8.71 -15.29
N ALA A 143 -25.34 -7.77 -14.35
CA ALA A 143 -24.49 -6.58 -14.26
C ALA A 143 -23.00 -6.93 -14.04
N VAL A 144 -22.70 -7.94 -13.22
CA VAL A 144 -21.33 -8.42 -13.02
C VAL A 144 -20.76 -9.05 -14.28
N LEU A 145 -21.52 -9.92 -14.95
CA LEU A 145 -21.05 -10.61 -16.17
C LEU A 145 -20.83 -9.66 -17.35
N GLN A 146 -21.61 -8.57 -17.41
CA GLN A 146 -21.46 -7.51 -18.41
C GLN A 146 -20.42 -6.46 -18.00
N ALA A 147 -19.88 -6.53 -16.78
CA ALA A 147 -18.98 -5.51 -16.27
C ALA A 147 -17.69 -5.45 -17.10
N THR A 148 -17.41 -4.26 -17.63
CA THR A 148 -16.21 -4.03 -18.42
C THR A 148 -15.02 -3.78 -17.50
N TRP A 149 -13.91 -4.46 -17.79
CA TRP A 149 -12.61 -4.22 -17.18
C TRP A 149 -11.70 -3.58 -18.23
N ARG A 150 -11.09 -2.44 -17.88
CA ARG A 150 -10.16 -1.75 -18.77
C ARG A 150 -8.89 -2.57 -18.99
N SER A 151 -8.44 -2.69 -20.24
CA SER A 151 -7.20 -3.41 -20.58
C SER A 151 -5.96 -2.78 -19.93
N ASP A 152 -5.94 -1.46 -19.79
CA ASP A 152 -4.85 -0.66 -19.23
C ASP A 152 -5.00 -0.41 -17.71
N MET A 153 -5.84 -1.18 -17.00
CA MET A 153 -6.16 -0.89 -15.59
C MET A 153 -4.92 -0.84 -14.70
N ASP A 154 -3.88 -1.62 -14.99
CA ASP A 154 -2.64 -1.60 -14.23
C ASP A 154 -1.92 -0.24 -14.36
N THR A 155 -1.65 0.20 -15.58
CA THR A 155 -0.99 1.50 -15.84
C THR A 155 -1.86 2.68 -15.42
N PHE A 156 -3.19 2.57 -15.59
CA PHE A 156 -4.15 3.57 -15.12
C PHE A 156 -4.07 3.77 -13.60
N LEU A 157 -4.01 2.69 -12.83
CA LEU A 157 -3.87 2.75 -11.37
C LEU A 157 -2.54 3.35 -10.96
N LEU A 158 -1.45 2.94 -11.62
CA LEU A 158 -0.12 3.49 -11.39
C LEU A 158 -0.12 5.02 -11.54
N GLU A 159 -0.64 5.50 -12.66
CA GLU A 159 -0.68 6.92 -12.98
C GLU A 159 -1.54 7.70 -11.98
N LEU A 160 -2.69 7.15 -11.59
CA LEU A 160 -3.58 7.75 -10.62
C LEU A 160 -2.96 7.83 -9.22
N MET A 161 -2.23 6.79 -8.80
CA MET A 161 -1.49 6.76 -7.55
C MET A 161 -0.32 7.75 -7.54
N ARG A 162 0.44 7.83 -8.65
CA ARG A 162 1.52 8.81 -8.83
C ARG A 162 1.00 10.23 -8.76
N ARG A 163 -0.04 10.57 -9.53
CA ARG A 163 -0.68 11.90 -9.51
C ARG A 163 -1.08 12.32 -8.10
N ARG A 164 -1.82 11.47 -7.39
CA ARG A 164 -2.31 11.75 -6.03
C ARG A 164 -1.18 11.85 -4.99
N THR A 165 -0.08 11.16 -5.22
CA THR A 165 1.11 11.24 -4.36
C THR A 165 1.85 12.55 -4.63
N ALA A 166 2.02 12.92 -5.90
CA ALA A 166 2.64 14.17 -6.31
C ALA A 166 1.87 15.40 -5.79
N GLU A 167 0.55 15.45 -5.97
CA GLU A 167 -0.32 16.52 -5.47
C GLU A 167 -0.18 16.72 -3.95
N LEU A 168 -0.11 15.61 -3.20
CA LEU A 168 0.04 15.65 -1.75
C LEU A 168 1.44 16.09 -1.33
N LEU A 169 2.49 15.65 -2.03
CA LEU A 169 3.86 16.13 -1.81
C LEU A 169 3.96 17.63 -2.07
N GLU A 170 3.38 18.12 -3.16
CA GLU A 170 3.36 19.55 -3.49
C GLU A 170 2.61 20.37 -2.42
N TYR A 171 1.46 19.88 -1.97
CA TYR A 171 0.71 20.48 -0.86
C TYR A 171 1.53 20.56 0.44
N LEU A 172 2.24 19.48 0.79
CA LEU A 172 3.07 19.45 1.99
C LEU A 172 4.30 20.37 1.86
N CYS A 173 4.87 20.50 0.66
CA CYS A 173 5.98 21.43 0.40
C CYS A 173 5.58 22.90 0.55
N LYS A 174 4.34 23.28 0.20
CA LYS A 174 3.82 24.64 0.46
C LYS A 174 3.82 24.99 1.95
N LYS A 175 3.78 23.98 2.82
CA LYS A 175 3.88 24.13 4.28
C LYS A 175 5.31 23.81 4.74
N LYS A 176 6.14 24.85 4.90
CA LYS A 176 7.60 24.80 5.20
C LYS A 176 8.07 23.89 6.34
N SER A 177 7.18 23.33 7.18
CA SER A 177 7.53 22.56 8.38
C SER A 177 7.42 21.03 8.25
N TYR A 178 7.09 20.48 7.08
CA TYR A 178 6.90 19.03 6.90
C TYR A 178 8.00 18.31 6.13
N ILE A 179 8.61 18.98 5.15
CA ILE A 179 9.65 18.41 4.28
C ILE A 179 10.87 19.31 4.34
N HIS A 180 12.03 18.74 4.65
CA HIS A 180 13.31 19.46 4.72
C HIS A 180 14.31 18.80 3.76
N LYS A 181 15.20 19.61 3.20
CA LYS A 181 16.31 19.14 2.36
C LYS A 181 17.44 18.64 3.23
N CYS A 182 18.12 17.59 2.80
CA CYS A 182 19.37 17.12 3.40
C CYS A 182 20.43 17.02 2.31
N ALA A 183 21.65 17.47 2.60
CA ALA A 183 22.77 17.43 1.67
C ALA A 183 23.38 16.03 1.57
N ASN A 184 23.45 15.30 2.68
CA ASN A 184 24.05 13.98 2.75
C ASN A 184 23.28 13.05 3.71
N TRP A 185 23.68 11.78 3.73
CA TRP A 185 23.08 10.77 4.62
C TRP A 185 23.40 10.98 6.10
N GLU A 186 24.47 11.70 6.43
CA GLU A 186 24.84 12.02 7.81
C GLU A 186 23.83 13.00 8.42
N GLU A 187 23.44 14.04 7.69
CA GLU A 187 22.41 15.00 8.11
C GLU A 187 21.07 14.30 8.37
N VAL A 188 20.76 13.25 7.60
CA VAL A 188 19.57 12.43 7.79
C VAL A 188 19.61 11.67 9.14
N GLU A 189 20.79 11.22 9.58
CA GLU A 189 20.97 10.50 10.84
C GLU A 189 20.72 11.37 12.07
N PHE A 190 21.08 12.66 12.00
CA PHE A 190 20.87 13.64 13.07
C PHE A 190 19.52 14.35 12.98
N SER A 191 18.77 14.19 11.88
CA SER A 191 17.48 14.85 11.71
C SER A 191 16.45 14.38 12.73
N GLU A 192 15.94 15.34 13.51
CA GLU A 192 14.88 15.08 14.48
C GLU A 192 13.53 14.79 13.81
N GLN A 193 12.75 13.94 14.47
CA GLN A 193 11.39 13.58 14.04
C GLN A 193 11.30 13.00 12.63
N THR A 194 12.34 12.35 12.08
CA THR A 194 12.29 11.75 10.74
C THR A 194 11.21 10.67 10.63
N GLY A 195 10.24 10.84 9.73
CA GLY A 195 9.17 9.88 9.46
C GLY A 195 9.52 8.94 8.30
N CYS A 196 9.94 9.52 7.17
CA CYS A 196 10.51 8.80 6.04
C CYS A 196 11.56 9.64 5.31
N VAL A 197 12.41 8.98 4.54
CA VAL A 197 13.38 9.61 3.64
C VAL A 197 12.90 9.41 2.20
N LEU A 198 12.99 10.47 1.39
CA LEU A 198 12.72 10.44 -0.04
C LEU A 198 14.04 10.59 -0.77
N TRP A 199 14.36 9.64 -1.64
CA TRP A 199 15.50 9.71 -2.52
C TRP A 199 15.03 10.11 -3.92
N MET A 200 15.52 11.27 -4.39
CA MET A 200 15.23 11.83 -5.71
C MET A 200 16.36 11.50 -6.71
N GLY A 201 17.57 11.25 -6.21
CA GLY A 201 18.81 11.22 -7.00
C GLY A 201 19.16 12.58 -7.60
N GLN A 202 20.36 12.75 -8.14
CA GLN A 202 20.75 14.03 -8.75
C GLN A 202 19.93 14.39 -10.00
N LYS A 203 19.78 15.68 -10.30
CA LYS A 203 19.36 16.11 -11.63
C LYS A 203 20.52 15.77 -12.56
N LEU A 204 20.41 14.66 -13.31
CA LEU A 204 21.28 14.44 -14.46
C LEU A 204 21.07 15.65 -15.35
N ALA A 205 22.02 16.60 -15.32
CA ALA A 205 22.11 17.59 -16.36
C ALA A 205 22.23 16.79 -17.64
N SER A 206 21.34 17.04 -18.60
CA SER A 206 21.52 16.57 -19.96
C SER A 206 22.95 16.94 -20.34
N ARG A 207 23.81 15.94 -20.47
CA ARG A 207 25.18 16.10 -20.93
C ARG A 207 25.09 16.87 -22.22
N GLY A 208 25.47 18.15 -22.21
CA GLY A 208 25.64 18.92 -23.42
C GLY A 208 26.63 18.16 -24.28
N GLU A 209 26.24 17.88 -25.51
CA GLU A 209 27.17 17.42 -26.53
C GLU A 209 28.22 18.53 -26.69
N GLY A 210 29.40 18.41 -26.07
CA GLY A 210 30.48 19.35 -26.37
C GLY A 210 31.59 19.63 -25.35
N GLU A 211 31.60 19.10 -24.13
CA GLU A 211 32.72 19.40 -23.20
C GLU A 211 33.48 18.13 -22.79
N GLN A 212 34.63 17.93 -23.44
CA GLN A 212 35.70 17.06 -22.95
C GLN A 212 36.38 17.77 -21.77
N GLY A 213 36.15 17.28 -20.57
CA GLY A 213 36.79 17.77 -19.37
C GLY A 213 36.77 16.70 -18.28
N TRP A 214 37.95 16.15 -18.00
CA TRP A 214 38.39 15.46 -16.79
C TRP A 214 37.32 14.69 -16.01
N GLU A 215 37.34 13.36 -16.15
CA GLU A 215 36.61 12.41 -15.32
C GLU A 215 37.05 12.55 -13.85
N GLN A 216 36.46 13.52 -13.14
CA GLN A 216 36.34 13.41 -11.70
C GLN A 216 35.38 12.25 -11.45
N GLU A 217 35.88 11.25 -10.74
CA GLU A 217 35.14 10.12 -10.18
C GLU A 217 33.90 10.65 -9.43
N GLN A 218 32.80 10.87 -10.14
CA GLN A 218 31.50 11.04 -9.52
C GLN A 218 31.17 9.66 -8.94
N GLU A 219 31.29 9.54 -7.62
CA GLU A 219 30.85 8.38 -6.85
C GLU A 219 29.56 7.85 -7.47
N GLN A 220 29.64 6.63 -7.99
CA GLN A 220 28.54 5.97 -8.67
C GLN A 220 27.37 5.89 -7.67
N GLU A 221 26.41 6.82 -7.76
CA GLU A 221 25.31 6.91 -6.79
C GLU A 221 24.49 5.62 -6.84
N VAL A 222 24.66 4.75 -5.85
CA VAL A 222 23.89 3.51 -5.76
C VAL A 222 22.46 3.89 -5.32
N PRO A 223 21.45 3.68 -6.18
CA PRO A 223 20.07 3.97 -5.81
C PRO A 223 19.64 3.06 -4.66
N PRO A 224 18.80 3.55 -3.73
CA PRO A 224 18.32 2.71 -2.65
C PRO A 224 17.50 1.55 -3.17
N GLY A 225 17.66 0.40 -2.53
CA GLY A 225 16.99 -0.85 -2.85
C GLY A 225 15.48 -0.82 -2.59
N GLU A 226 14.79 -1.86 -3.06
CA GLU A 226 13.36 -2.01 -2.75
C GLU A 226 13.15 -2.19 -1.24
N PHE A 227 12.22 -1.42 -0.67
CA PHE A 227 11.91 -1.42 0.77
C PHE A 227 13.11 -1.16 1.69
N GLU A 228 14.10 -0.40 1.23
CA GLU A 228 15.25 -0.05 2.05
C GLU A 228 14.86 0.72 3.32
N ILE A 229 15.57 0.44 4.40
CA ILE A 229 15.37 1.05 5.72
C ILE A 229 16.71 1.60 6.19
N LYS A 230 16.71 2.85 6.65
CA LYS A 230 17.85 3.47 7.32
C LYS A 230 17.59 3.54 8.82
N ARG A 231 18.63 3.27 9.61
CA ARG A 231 18.61 3.49 11.07
C ARG A 231 19.09 4.91 11.38
N ILE A 232 18.32 5.65 12.14
CA ILE A 232 18.49 7.08 12.42
C ILE A 232 18.46 7.32 13.94
N GLY A 233 19.16 8.38 14.38
CA GLY A 233 19.22 8.82 15.76
C GLY A 233 20.27 8.09 16.61
N PRO A 234 20.48 8.52 17.86
CA PRO A 234 21.59 8.05 18.69
C PRO A 234 21.56 6.54 18.89
N GLY A 235 22.59 5.86 18.38
CA GLY A 235 22.72 4.39 18.42
C GLY A 235 21.83 3.65 17.41
N GLY A 236 21.32 4.31 16.36
CA GLY A 236 20.53 3.66 15.30
C GLY A 236 19.19 3.10 15.79
N ARG A 237 18.62 3.67 16.86
CA ARG A 237 17.43 3.13 17.53
C ARG A 237 16.14 3.23 16.69
N LYS A 238 16.09 4.11 15.70
CA LYS A 238 14.89 4.35 14.89
C LYS A 238 15.08 3.85 13.46
N ALA A 239 14.31 2.84 13.07
CA ALA A 239 14.20 2.40 11.69
C ALA A 239 13.25 3.31 10.89
N VAL A 240 13.72 3.82 9.76
CA VAL A 240 12.98 4.75 8.90
C VAL A 240 13.03 4.23 7.45
N PRO A 241 11.89 4.19 6.74
CA PRO A 241 11.83 3.81 5.33
C PRO A 241 12.56 4.82 4.42
N VAL A 242 13.20 4.30 3.39
CA VAL A 242 13.75 5.09 2.27
C VAL A 242 12.91 4.80 1.03
N PHE A 243 12.29 5.85 0.47
CA PHE A 243 11.49 5.75 -0.75
C PHE A 243 12.27 6.25 -1.95
N ASN A 244 12.52 5.36 -2.91
CA ASN A 244 13.12 5.71 -4.19
C ASN A 244 12.06 6.35 -5.11
N LEU A 245 11.93 7.67 -5.05
CA LEU A 245 10.92 8.38 -5.83
C LEU A 245 11.22 8.32 -7.33
N ARG A 246 12.49 8.26 -7.73
CA ARG A 246 12.87 8.15 -9.15
C ARG A 246 12.26 6.92 -9.80
N THR A 247 12.39 5.76 -9.17
CA THR A 247 11.83 4.51 -9.68
C THR A 247 10.31 4.47 -9.51
N MET A 248 9.79 4.88 -8.35
CA MET A 248 8.36 4.79 -8.03
C MET A 248 7.49 5.74 -8.88
N MET A 249 7.92 6.98 -9.06
CA MET A 249 7.16 8.02 -9.78
C MET A 249 7.44 7.99 -11.29
N GLY A 250 8.61 7.52 -11.71
CA GLY A 250 9.04 7.57 -13.11
C GLY A 250 9.56 8.95 -13.51
N LYS A 251 10.26 9.02 -14.66
CA LYS A 251 10.99 10.21 -15.12
C LYS A 251 10.10 11.46 -15.26
N GLN A 252 8.98 11.32 -15.96
CA GLN A 252 8.03 12.42 -16.24
C GLN A 252 7.49 13.07 -14.97
N TRP A 253 7.10 12.26 -13.97
CA TRP A 253 6.59 12.80 -12.71
C TRP A 253 7.67 13.47 -11.88
N ILE A 254 8.91 12.97 -11.91
CA ILE A 254 10.04 13.59 -11.19
C ILE A 254 10.39 14.95 -11.79
N GLU A 255 10.42 15.05 -13.11
CA GLU A 255 10.62 16.33 -13.81
C GLU A 255 9.52 17.33 -13.44
N LYS A 256 8.25 16.91 -13.53
CA LYS A 256 7.10 17.74 -13.14
C LYS A 256 7.16 18.20 -11.67
N ILE A 257 7.55 17.32 -10.75
CA ILE A 257 7.67 17.65 -9.32
C ILE A 257 8.82 18.64 -9.09
N ARG A 258 9.95 18.47 -9.79
CA ARG A 258 11.11 19.38 -9.72
C ARG A 258 10.79 20.76 -10.27
N GLU A 259 10.03 20.85 -11.34
CA GLU A 259 9.55 22.12 -11.91
C GLU A 259 8.61 22.84 -10.94
N GLY A 260 7.73 22.10 -10.26
CA GLY A 260 6.77 22.66 -9.32
C GLY A 260 7.39 23.26 -8.05
N ASN A 261 8.52 22.73 -7.55
CA ASN A 261 9.17 23.27 -6.36
C ASN A 261 10.68 22.95 -6.30
N ARG A 262 11.49 23.99 -6.05
CA ARG A 262 12.97 23.91 -5.96
C ARG A 262 13.48 22.93 -4.90
N ILE A 263 12.71 22.64 -3.84
CA ILE A 263 13.09 21.65 -2.81
C ILE A 263 13.31 20.27 -3.45
N PHE A 264 12.53 19.89 -4.45
CA PHE A 264 12.67 18.58 -5.11
C PHE A 264 13.88 18.48 -6.05
N GLY A 265 14.62 19.57 -6.26
CA GLY A 265 15.92 19.55 -6.91
C GLY A 265 17.02 18.91 -6.05
N ASN A 266 16.82 18.81 -4.73
CA ASN A 266 17.78 18.15 -3.83
C ASN A 266 17.73 16.63 -3.99
N GLN A 267 18.86 15.98 -3.75
CA GLN A 267 19.00 14.54 -3.88
C GLN A 267 18.22 13.77 -2.80
N ILE A 268 18.29 14.24 -1.55
CA ILE A 268 17.68 13.60 -0.39
C ILE A 268 16.75 14.58 0.31
N LEU A 269 15.54 14.11 0.63
CA LEU A 269 14.55 14.87 1.39
C LEU A 269 14.07 14.06 2.60
N VAL A 270 13.87 14.74 3.72
CA VAL A 270 13.31 14.15 4.92
C VAL A 270 11.88 14.65 5.14
N VAL A 271 10.94 13.71 5.27
CA VAL A 271 9.56 13.98 5.70
C VAL A 271 9.46 13.79 7.20
N LYS A 272 9.06 14.84 7.93
CA LYS A 272 8.88 14.78 9.38
C LYS A 272 7.70 13.90 9.77
N HIS A 273 7.80 13.23 10.92
CA HIS A 273 6.78 12.38 11.52
C HIS A 273 5.74 13.26 12.24
N LYS A 274 4.71 13.69 11.51
CA LYS A 274 3.61 14.53 12.01
C LYS A 274 2.28 13.93 11.57
N ASN A 275 1.19 14.35 12.22
CA ASN A 275 -0.16 13.88 11.84
C ASN A 275 -0.51 14.17 10.38
N ALA A 276 -0.11 15.34 9.86
CA ALA A 276 -0.35 15.73 8.47
C ALA A 276 0.45 14.91 7.45
N THR A 277 1.52 14.23 7.85
CA THR A 277 2.41 13.47 6.95
C THR A 277 2.14 11.96 6.99
N LYS A 278 1.17 11.49 7.78
CA LYS A 278 0.77 10.08 7.80
C LYS A 278 0.25 9.62 6.45
N GLU A 279 -0.63 10.43 5.86
CA GLU A 279 -1.27 10.12 4.59
C GLU A 279 -0.23 9.98 3.48
N ILE A 280 0.77 10.87 3.40
CA ILE A 280 1.81 10.75 2.38
C ILE A 280 2.68 9.51 2.59
N GLN A 281 3.05 9.19 3.84
CA GLN A 281 3.82 7.98 4.14
C GLN A 281 3.05 6.72 3.74
N MET A 282 1.75 6.68 4.01
CA MET A 282 0.87 5.57 3.60
C MET A 282 0.74 5.48 2.07
N ARG A 283 0.58 6.60 1.36
CA ARG A 283 0.53 6.61 -0.12
C ARG A 283 1.83 6.17 -0.76
N LEU A 284 2.97 6.63 -0.25
CA LEU A 284 4.29 6.23 -0.71
C LEU A 284 4.48 4.73 -0.51
N TRP A 285 4.12 4.19 0.65
CA TRP A 285 4.22 2.76 0.88
C TRP A 285 3.28 1.95 -0.02
N LYS A 286 2.06 2.45 -0.23
CA LYS A 286 1.08 1.85 -1.14
C LYS A 286 1.60 1.83 -2.59
N LEU A 287 2.20 2.93 -3.06
CA LEU A 287 2.83 3.03 -4.38
C LEU A 287 4.05 2.13 -4.51
N GLN A 288 4.93 2.11 -3.51
CA GLN A 288 6.11 1.23 -3.47
C GLN A 288 5.70 -0.24 -3.57
N GLY A 289 4.68 -0.65 -2.79
CA GLY A 289 4.12 -1.98 -2.86
C GLY A 289 3.57 -2.34 -4.23
N TYR A 290 2.93 -1.38 -4.91
CA TYR A 290 2.35 -1.59 -6.23
C TYR A 290 3.39 -1.84 -7.33
N VAL A 291 4.50 -1.08 -7.31
CA VAL A 291 5.58 -1.19 -8.31
C VAL A 291 6.65 -2.23 -7.97
N ALA A 292 6.68 -2.73 -6.73
CA ALA A 292 7.75 -3.61 -6.25
C ALA A 292 7.83 -4.93 -7.05
N THR A 293 9.06 -5.33 -7.34
CA THR A 293 9.40 -6.55 -8.08
C THR A 293 9.59 -7.76 -7.16
N TYR A 294 9.87 -7.53 -5.86
CA TYR A 294 10.04 -8.61 -4.89
C TYR A 294 8.80 -9.53 -4.79
N GLY A 295 9.07 -10.84 -4.76
CA GLY A 295 8.06 -11.90 -4.71
C GLY A 295 7.47 -12.26 -6.07
N GLY A 296 8.20 -11.97 -7.15
CA GLY A 296 7.79 -12.07 -8.55
C GLY A 296 6.75 -13.16 -8.84
N MET A 297 5.67 -12.75 -9.50
CA MET A 297 4.88 -13.70 -10.29
C MET A 297 5.80 -14.11 -11.45
N PRO A 298 6.04 -15.40 -11.68
CA PRO A 298 7.09 -15.84 -12.59
C PRO A 298 6.88 -15.20 -13.96
N ASP A 299 7.83 -14.35 -14.35
CA ASP A 299 7.99 -14.02 -15.75
C ASP A 299 8.63 -15.24 -16.40
N GLU A 300 8.00 -15.76 -17.45
CA GLU A 300 8.53 -16.89 -18.20
C GLU A 300 9.90 -16.51 -18.76
N GLY A 301 10.95 -17.02 -18.13
CA GLY A 301 12.34 -16.74 -18.47
C GLY A 301 13.34 -17.29 -17.46
N VAL A 302 12.94 -17.47 -16.19
CA VAL A 302 13.81 -18.10 -15.18
C VAL A 302 13.45 -19.58 -15.04
N LYS A 303 14.31 -20.45 -15.57
CA LYS A 303 14.28 -21.89 -15.27
C LYS A 303 14.36 -22.06 -13.75
N MET A 304 13.32 -22.63 -13.16
CA MET A 304 13.31 -23.04 -11.76
C MET A 304 14.55 -23.90 -11.48
N PRO A 305 15.31 -23.66 -10.40
CA PRO A 305 16.36 -24.58 -10.01
C PRO A 305 15.73 -25.94 -9.74
N THR A 306 16.34 -26.95 -10.35
CA THR A 306 16.01 -28.36 -10.28
C THR A 306 15.83 -28.78 -8.82
N LYS A 307 14.75 -29.53 -8.57
CA LYS A 307 14.40 -30.12 -7.26
C LYS A 307 15.66 -30.57 -6.52
N ALA A 308 15.89 -30.02 -5.34
CA ALA A 308 16.86 -30.56 -4.40
C ALA A 308 16.48 -32.01 -4.10
N THR A 309 17.35 -32.92 -4.52
CA THR A 309 17.33 -34.34 -4.23
C THR A 309 17.13 -34.55 -2.73
N GLN A 310 16.04 -35.24 -2.36
CA GLN A 310 15.84 -35.72 -1.00
C GLN A 310 16.99 -36.69 -0.65
N SER A 311 17.92 -36.26 0.19
CA SER A 311 18.85 -37.16 0.85
C SER A 311 18.10 -37.88 1.98
N LYS A 312 17.85 -39.18 1.78
CA LYS A 312 17.54 -40.13 2.85
C LYS A 312 18.67 -40.12 3.89
N ALA A 313 18.33 -39.93 5.17
CA ALA A 313 19.09 -40.50 6.28
C ALA A 313 18.16 -40.77 7.46
N THR A 314 17.87 -42.06 7.63
CA THR A 314 17.24 -42.72 8.77
C THR A 314 18.09 -42.51 10.03
N GLN A 315 17.49 -42.17 11.18
CA GLN A 315 17.53 -43.04 12.36
C GLN A 315 16.69 -42.53 13.54
N SER A 316 15.87 -43.48 14.01
CA SER A 316 15.05 -43.51 15.20
C SER A 316 15.88 -43.37 16.48
N LYS A 317 15.40 -42.56 17.45
CA LYS A 317 15.70 -42.76 18.86
C LYS A 317 14.44 -42.50 19.70
N LYS A 318 13.98 -43.58 20.33
CA LYS A 318 12.86 -43.69 21.27
C LYS A 318 13.03 -42.71 22.43
N ILE A 319 12.00 -41.94 22.74
CA ILE A 319 11.88 -41.21 24.01
C ILE A 319 11.17 -42.14 24.99
N SER A 320 11.90 -42.54 26.03
CA SER A 320 11.44 -43.36 27.14
C SER A 320 10.67 -42.49 28.13
N THR A 321 9.41 -42.83 28.38
CA THR A 321 8.57 -42.29 29.44
C THR A 321 9.01 -42.83 30.80
N ARG A 322 9.45 -41.94 31.71
CA ARG A 322 9.61 -42.26 33.14
C ARG A 322 8.47 -41.63 33.94
N SER A 323 7.66 -42.50 34.52
CA SER A 323 6.61 -42.20 35.49
C SER A 323 7.21 -41.58 36.76
N ILE A 324 6.58 -40.51 37.26
CA ILE A 324 6.88 -39.93 38.58
C ILE A 324 5.81 -40.44 39.55
N ASN A 325 6.22 -41.26 40.51
CA ASN A 325 5.41 -41.70 41.64
C ASN A 325 5.29 -40.56 42.66
N ILE A 326 4.05 -40.20 43.01
CA ILE A 326 3.73 -39.34 44.16
C ILE A 326 3.35 -40.26 45.31
N ALA A 327 4.21 -40.37 46.32
CA ALA A 327 3.94 -41.07 47.55
C ALA A 327 3.29 -40.13 48.58
N ARG A 328 2.18 -40.62 49.16
CA ARG A 328 1.49 -40.12 50.36
C ARG A 328 2.44 -40.11 51.56
N LEU A 329 2.41 -39.03 52.33
CA LEU A 329 2.78 -39.02 53.75
C LEU A 329 1.57 -38.54 54.55
N GLN A 330 1.16 -39.38 55.48
CA GLN A 330 0.13 -39.13 56.48
C GLN A 330 0.69 -38.21 57.58
N THR A 331 -0.16 -37.30 58.05
CA THR A 331 -0.42 -37.05 59.48
C THR A 331 -1.90 -36.74 59.61
#